data_AF-A0A6N8E8J3-F1
#
_entry.id   AF-A0A6N8E8J3-F1
#
_cell.length_a   1.000
_cell.length_b   1.000
_cell.length_c   1.000
_cell.angle_alpha   90.00
_cell.angle_beta   90.00
_cell.angle_gamma   90.00
#
_symmetry.space_group_name_H-M   'P 1'
#
loop_
_entity.id
_entity.type
_entity.pdbx_description
1 polymer ?
#
loop_
_entity_poly.entity_id
_entity_poly.type
_entity_poly.pdbx_seq_one_letter_code
_entity_poly.pdbx_strand_id
1 'polypeptide(L)'
;MKLFQSIFGRETRQHYPDSLIEMAIERAIDGTDSRLRLLPGYRKRLRAPVITAIDHVIALVDAIQAPLPARARQHGTEPRLSTVFSSAGDMLEILARDPALTRFLTGSEGTGAGQVTALLMSEPVERNILGLDLVGDQVRRDVPQVTVNFTAHRLLDPTTSESESRRLWKRRAFDHLLTLALNRIAATKIERVDLARQRDLLRRKLKALERGGWSFEPAAEGAQDPAALVAELDAITAQLGALGANQDVLQAHLGIVGELLADAPAQLWAEPIAFVLDPMNIQRAPDDPSARRIEFLELRNAQGRRVVALPLTIVPADLPEREDLVSAASRYLQ
;
A
#
# COMPACT_ATOMS: atom_id res chain seq x y z
N MET A 1 0.88 5.66 18.99
CA MET A 1 2.21 5.71 18.34
C MET A 1 3.25 4.71 18.91
N LYS A 2 3.35 4.49 20.24
CA LYS A 2 4.33 3.55 20.87
C LYS A 2 4.08 2.05 20.67
N LEU A 3 2.84 1.65 20.40
CA LEU A 3 2.39 0.25 20.22
C LEU A 3 3.26 -0.52 19.20
N PHE A 4 3.46 0.08 18.03
CA PHE A 4 4.20 -0.56 16.95
C PHE A 4 5.72 -0.56 17.15
N GLN A 5 6.27 0.35 17.98
CA GLN A 5 7.72 0.38 18.32
C GLN A 5 8.13 -0.95 18.94
N SER A 6 7.20 -1.53 19.68
CA SER A 6 7.39 -2.82 20.33
C SER A 6 7.02 -3.99 19.41
N ILE A 7 5.85 -3.97 18.74
CA ILE A 7 5.35 -5.15 17.96
C ILE A 7 6.28 -5.53 16.80
N PHE A 8 6.86 -4.53 16.13
CA PHE A 8 7.71 -4.75 14.96
C PHE A 8 9.18 -4.37 15.22
N GLY A 9 9.58 -4.32 16.49
CA GLY A 9 10.98 -4.23 16.91
C GLY A 9 11.73 -5.54 16.66
N ARG A 10 12.97 -5.65 17.18
CA ARG A 10 13.86 -6.84 17.08
C ARG A 10 13.36 -8.06 17.89
N GLU A 11 12.06 -8.29 18.01
CA GLU A 11 11.53 -9.45 18.74
C GLU A 11 11.49 -10.69 17.83
N THR A 12 11.99 -11.81 18.35
CA THR A 12 12.01 -13.11 17.68
C THR A 12 10.58 -13.58 17.39
N ARG A 13 10.28 -13.84 16.10
CA ARG A 13 9.05 -14.53 15.65
C ARG A 13 8.78 -15.70 16.61
N GLN A 14 7.54 -15.82 17.11
CA GLN A 14 7.02 -16.83 18.07
C GLN A 14 7.00 -16.48 19.58
N HIS A 15 7.59 -15.38 20.08
CA HIS A 15 7.41 -14.96 21.49
C HIS A 15 7.13 -13.46 21.59
N TYR A 16 5.89 -13.09 21.30
CA TYR A 16 5.41 -11.72 21.51
C TYR A 16 5.00 -11.54 22.98
N PRO A 17 5.35 -10.41 23.63
CA PRO A 17 4.82 -10.06 24.93
C PRO A 17 3.29 -10.05 24.90
N ASP A 18 2.65 -10.52 25.96
CA ASP A 18 1.18 -10.57 26.04
C ASP A 18 0.54 -9.20 25.79
N SER A 19 1.16 -8.13 26.29
CA SER A 19 0.71 -6.75 26.06
C SER A 19 0.61 -6.38 24.59
N LEU A 20 1.51 -6.90 23.74
CA LEU A 20 1.56 -6.63 22.31
C LEU A 20 0.48 -7.37 21.54
N ILE A 21 0.22 -8.62 21.93
CA ILE A 21 -0.87 -9.40 21.33
C ILE A 21 -2.21 -8.78 21.70
N GLU A 22 -2.40 -8.40 22.96
CA GLU A 22 -3.63 -7.71 23.41
C GLU A 22 -3.83 -6.39 22.66
N MET A 23 -2.77 -5.60 22.49
CA MET A 23 -2.78 -4.38 21.68
C MET A 23 -3.18 -4.62 20.22
N ALA A 24 -2.68 -5.69 19.59
CA ALA A 24 -3.02 -6.04 18.22
C ALA A 24 -4.47 -6.55 18.10
N ILE A 25 -4.97 -7.29 19.11
CA ILE A 25 -6.37 -7.70 19.21
C ILE A 25 -7.28 -6.46 19.30
N GLU A 26 -6.97 -5.51 20.18
CA GLU A 26 -7.75 -4.27 20.30
C GLU A 26 -7.74 -3.48 18.98
N ARG A 27 -6.60 -3.43 18.30
CA ARG A 27 -6.52 -2.81 16.98
C ARG A 27 -7.38 -3.52 15.94
N ALA A 28 -7.41 -4.85 15.95
CA ALA A 28 -8.25 -5.63 15.04
C ALA A 28 -9.74 -5.30 15.24
N ILE A 29 -10.14 -5.10 16.48
CA ILE A 29 -11.51 -4.70 16.83
C ILE A 29 -11.80 -3.27 16.37
N ASP A 30 -10.90 -2.33 16.66
CA ASP A 30 -11.08 -0.93 16.24
C ASP A 30 -11.09 -0.78 14.72
N GLY A 31 -10.26 -1.56 14.01
CA GLY A 31 -10.22 -1.61 12.56
C GLY A 31 -11.46 -2.25 11.91
N THR A 32 -12.24 -3.03 12.67
CA THR A 32 -13.42 -3.74 12.17
C THR A 32 -14.70 -3.26 12.87
N ASP A 33 -15.30 -4.07 13.76
CA ASP A 33 -16.50 -3.75 14.53
C ASP A 33 -16.15 -3.61 16.03
N SER A 34 -16.24 -2.37 16.55
CA SER A 34 -15.89 -2.07 17.94
C SER A 34 -16.80 -2.77 18.96
N ARG A 35 -18.01 -3.19 18.56
CA ARG A 35 -18.97 -3.89 19.42
C ARG A 35 -18.55 -5.32 19.75
N LEU A 36 -17.56 -5.87 19.05
CA LEU A 36 -17.00 -7.19 19.36
C LEU A 36 -16.49 -7.28 20.81
N ARG A 37 -16.17 -6.16 21.45
CA ARG A 37 -15.83 -6.08 22.88
C ARG A 37 -16.92 -6.60 23.82
N LEU A 38 -18.18 -6.60 23.38
CA LEU A 38 -19.33 -7.08 24.14
C LEU A 38 -19.38 -8.61 24.22
N LEU A 39 -18.67 -9.32 23.35
CA LEU A 39 -18.67 -10.77 23.35
C LEU A 39 -17.74 -11.35 24.42
N PRO A 40 -18.18 -12.30 25.26
CA PRO A 40 -17.29 -12.96 26.21
C PRO A 40 -16.21 -13.75 25.46
N GLY A 41 -14.95 -13.62 25.92
CA GLY A 41 -13.83 -14.42 25.42
C GLY A 41 -13.30 -14.06 24.03
N TYR A 42 -13.68 -12.90 23.46
CA TYR A 42 -13.18 -12.49 22.13
C TYR A 42 -11.66 -12.46 22.06
N ARG A 43 -10.97 -12.01 23.12
CA ARG A 43 -9.49 -11.94 23.18
C ARG A 43 -8.88 -13.31 22.99
N LYS A 44 -9.38 -14.30 23.74
CA LYS A 44 -8.92 -15.69 23.64
C LYS A 44 -9.11 -16.26 22.24
N ARG A 45 -10.22 -15.91 21.57
CA ARG A 45 -10.52 -16.37 20.21
C ARG A 45 -9.66 -15.71 19.14
N LEU A 46 -9.37 -14.41 19.27
CA LEU A 46 -8.57 -13.66 18.31
C LEU A 46 -7.07 -13.83 18.51
N ARG A 47 -6.62 -14.31 19.68
CA ARG A 47 -5.20 -14.44 20.01
C ARG A 47 -4.39 -15.21 18.95
N ALA A 48 -4.79 -16.44 18.63
CA ALA A 48 -4.08 -17.25 17.65
C ALA A 48 -4.15 -16.67 16.22
N PRO A 49 -5.35 -16.29 15.69
CA PRO A 49 -5.44 -15.61 14.40
C PRO A 49 -4.58 -14.34 14.28
N VAL A 50 -4.54 -13.51 15.32
CA VAL A 50 -3.75 -12.28 15.34
C VAL A 50 -2.25 -12.59 15.28
N ILE A 51 -1.77 -13.59 16.01
CA ILE A 51 -0.36 -14.01 15.94
C ILE A 51 -0.02 -14.47 14.52
N THR A 52 -0.85 -15.31 13.90
CA THR A 52 -0.65 -15.77 12.52
C THR A 52 -0.57 -14.60 11.54
N ALA A 53 -1.46 -13.61 11.67
CA ALA A 53 -1.44 -12.42 10.83
C ALA A 53 -0.19 -11.56 11.04
N ILE A 54 0.29 -11.41 12.29
CA ILE A 54 1.52 -10.68 12.61
C ILE A 54 2.74 -11.38 12.00
N ASP A 55 2.89 -12.69 12.23
CA ASP A 55 4.00 -13.48 11.70
C ASP A 55 4.06 -13.39 10.17
N HIS A 56 2.89 -13.51 9.52
CA HIS A 56 2.77 -13.41 8.07
C HIS A 56 3.17 -12.02 7.55
N VAL A 57 2.65 -10.96 8.15
CA VAL A 57 2.96 -9.58 7.76
C VAL A 57 4.45 -9.25 7.94
N ILE A 58 5.08 -9.75 9.00
CA ILE A 58 6.52 -9.60 9.21
C ILE A 58 7.28 -10.29 8.08
N ALA A 59 6.94 -11.55 7.78
CA ALA A 59 7.57 -12.29 6.69
C ALA A 59 7.38 -11.60 5.33
N LEU A 60 6.17 -11.11 5.04
CA LEU A 60 5.81 -10.39 3.82
C LEU A 60 6.70 -9.16 3.61
N VAL A 61 6.84 -8.31 4.64
CA VAL A 61 7.62 -7.07 4.54
C VAL A 61 9.12 -7.33 4.58
N ASP A 62 9.58 -8.35 5.32
CA ASP A 62 10.99 -8.72 5.35
C ASP A 62 11.46 -9.33 4.01
N ALA A 63 10.54 -9.85 3.19
CA ALA A 63 10.83 -10.29 1.81
C ALA A 63 11.00 -9.12 0.82
N ILE A 64 10.58 -7.90 1.18
CA ILE A 64 10.79 -6.72 0.35
C ILE A 64 12.29 -6.39 0.31
N GLN A 65 12.82 -6.24 -0.91
CA GLN A 65 14.24 -5.98 -1.20
C GLN A 65 14.78 -4.70 -0.53
N ALA A 66 16.11 -4.51 -0.56
CA ALA A 66 16.72 -3.29 -0.04
C ALA A 66 16.35 -2.06 -0.90
N PRO A 67 16.26 -0.85 -0.30
CA PRO A 67 15.97 0.36 -1.04
C PRO A 67 16.98 0.72 -2.13
N LEU A 68 16.47 1.16 -3.27
CA LEU A 68 17.26 1.62 -4.41
C LEU A 68 17.44 3.14 -4.35
N PRO A 69 18.66 3.67 -4.58
CA PRO A 69 18.84 5.12 -4.68
C PRO A 69 18.13 5.65 -5.93
N ALA A 70 17.08 6.46 -5.74
CA ALA A 70 16.31 7.09 -6.80
C ALA A 70 16.99 8.40 -7.23
N ARG A 71 18.11 8.30 -7.95
CA ARG A 71 18.83 9.46 -8.50
C ARG A 71 19.01 9.31 -10.01
N ALA A 72 19.28 10.43 -10.69
CA ALA A 72 19.42 10.45 -12.14
C ALA A 72 20.47 9.46 -12.68
N ARG A 73 21.62 9.31 -12.00
CA ARG A 73 22.65 8.34 -12.38
C ARG A 73 22.15 6.90 -12.26
N GLN A 74 21.46 6.58 -11.16
CA GLN A 74 20.96 5.24 -10.89
C GLN A 74 19.85 4.84 -11.85
N HIS A 75 19.01 5.78 -12.31
CA HIS A 75 18.00 5.51 -13.34
C HIS A 75 18.61 4.86 -14.59
N GLY A 76 19.76 5.36 -15.08
CA GLY A 76 20.42 4.80 -16.27
C GLY A 76 21.11 3.45 -16.07
N THR A 77 21.39 3.04 -14.82
CA THR A 77 22.14 1.82 -14.51
C THR A 77 21.32 0.72 -13.86
N GLU A 78 20.19 1.07 -13.23
CA GLU A 78 19.32 0.15 -12.51
C GLU A 78 18.07 -0.16 -13.35
N PRO A 79 17.96 -1.36 -13.95
CA PRO A 79 16.86 -1.72 -14.84
C PRO A 79 15.48 -1.53 -14.23
N ARG A 80 15.32 -1.77 -12.92
CA ARG A 80 14.03 -1.57 -12.24
C ARG A 80 13.59 -0.10 -12.26
N LEU A 81 14.52 0.83 -12.11
CA LEU A 81 14.22 2.27 -12.17
C LEU A 81 13.93 2.71 -13.61
N SER A 82 14.74 2.29 -14.59
CA SER A 82 14.50 2.63 -16.01
C SER A 82 13.20 2.06 -16.56
N THR A 83 12.72 0.95 -16.00
CA THR A 83 11.46 0.33 -16.41
C THR A 83 10.25 0.98 -15.75
N VAL A 84 10.36 1.37 -14.47
CA VAL A 84 9.26 2.04 -13.76
C VAL A 84 9.09 3.50 -14.18
N PHE A 85 10.17 4.17 -14.58
CA PHE A 85 10.18 5.59 -14.94
C PHE A 85 10.71 5.81 -16.35
N SER A 86 10.02 6.64 -17.14
CA SER A 86 10.34 6.89 -18.55
C SER A 86 11.70 7.58 -18.74
N SER A 87 12.10 8.41 -17.79
CA SER A 87 13.41 9.08 -17.77
C SER A 87 13.82 9.47 -16.36
N ALA A 88 15.10 9.82 -16.18
CA ALA A 88 15.61 10.35 -14.92
C ALA A 88 14.89 11.64 -14.48
N GLY A 89 14.56 12.54 -15.41
CA GLY A 89 13.84 13.78 -15.12
C GLY A 89 12.40 13.52 -14.69
N ASP A 90 11.70 12.65 -15.44
CA ASP A 90 10.34 12.20 -15.13
C ASP A 90 10.25 11.53 -13.75
N MET A 91 11.22 10.67 -13.42
CA MET A 91 11.34 10.08 -12.09
C MET A 91 11.40 11.15 -10.99
N LEU A 92 12.31 12.12 -11.11
CA LEU A 92 12.48 13.15 -10.08
C LEU A 92 11.26 14.06 -9.97
N GLU A 93 10.58 14.39 -11.07
CA GLU A 93 9.32 15.14 -11.05
C GLU A 93 8.18 14.38 -10.37
N ILE A 94 8.00 13.09 -10.70
CA ILE A 94 6.98 12.24 -10.08
C ILE A 94 7.20 12.16 -8.56
N LEU A 95 8.45 11.93 -8.13
CA LEU A 95 8.80 11.88 -6.71
C LEU A 95 8.58 13.25 -6.04
N ALA A 96 8.98 14.35 -6.67
CA ALA A 96 8.82 15.70 -6.12
C ALA A 96 7.35 16.12 -5.96
N ARG A 97 6.46 15.61 -6.80
CA ARG A 97 5.01 15.89 -6.76
C ARG A 97 4.23 14.94 -5.84
N ASP A 98 4.85 13.87 -5.34
CA ASP A 98 4.16 12.92 -4.48
C ASP A 98 3.69 13.59 -3.16
N PRO A 99 2.39 13.50 -2.82
CA PRO A 99 1.83 14.20 -1.66
C PRO A 99 2.33 13.66 -0.32
N ALA A 100 2.69 12.37 -0.24
CA ALA A 100 3.22 11.80 0.99
C ALA A 100 4.63 12.32 1.27
N LEU A 101 5.50 12.35 0.25
CA LEU A 101 6.84 12.91 0.36
C LEU A 101 6.79 14.41 0.65
N THR A 102 5.92 15.14 -0.05
CA THR A 102 5.63 16.55 0.20
C THR A 102 5.41 16.82 1.69
N ARG A 103 4.40 16.16 2.24
CA ARG A 103 3.93 16.37 3.60
C ARG A 103 5.02 16.03 4.61
N PHE A 104 5.79 14.98 4.33
CA PHE A 104 6.92 14.59 5.15
C PHE A 104 8.00 15.68 5.18
N LEU A 105 8.44 16.17 4.01
CA LEU A 105 9.50 17.19 3.91
C LEU A 105 9.10 18.54 4.51
N THR A 106 7.81 18.90 4.48
CA THR A 106 7.29 20.11 5.14
C THR A 106 7.04 19.93 6.64
N GLY A 107 7.02 18.68 7.13
CA GLY A 107 6.76 18.34 8.52
C GLY A 107 8.02 18.37 9.37
N SER A 108 7.86 18.47 10.70
CA SER A 108 9.00 18.57 11.64
C SER A 108 9.97 17.39 11.58
N GLU A 109 9.51 16.20 11.17
CA GLU A 109 10.35 15.00 11.06
C GLU A 109 11.19 14.96 9.76
N GLY A 110 10.75 15.66 8.70
CA GLY A 110 11.41 15.64 7.39
C GLY A 110 12.16 16.93 7.04
N THR A 111 11.90 18.04 7.75
CA THR A 111 12.64 19.29 7.55
C THR A 111 14.14 19.08 7.71
N GLY A 112 14.90 19.36 6.65
CA GLY A 112 16.36 19.20 6.63
C GLY A 112 16.85 17.75 6.49
N ALA A 113 15.97 16.79 6.15
CA ALA A 113 16.37 15.42 5.90
C ALA A 113 17.32 15.35 4.68
N GLY A 114 18.55 14.85 4.89
CA GLY A 114 19.49 14.61 3.79
C GLY A 114 19.13 13.40 2.92
N GLN A 115 18.32 12.49 3.46
CA GLN A 115 17.90 11.25 2.80
C GLN A 115 16.54 10.80 3.35
N VAL A 116 15.70 10.29 2.46
CA VAL A 116 14.37 9.77 2.77
C VAL A 116 14.23 8.36 2.21
N THR A 117 13.71 7.43 3.01
CA THR A 117 13.32 6.09 2.58
C THR A 117 11.81 6.01 2.47
N ALA A 118 11.30 5.50 1.35
CA ALA A 118 9.88 5.32 1.10
C ALA A 118 9.64 4.07 0.25
N LEU A 119 8.42 3.54 0.26
CA LEU A 119 8.02 2.46 -0.64
C LEU A 119 7.27 3.03 -1.83
N LEU A 120 7.81 2.86 -3.04
CA LEU A 120 7.07 3.15 -4.26
C LEU A 120 6.12 2.00 -4.57
N MET A 121 4.85 2.34 -4.73
CA MET A 121 3.82 1.45 -5.28
C MET A 121 3.51 1.92 -6.70
N SER A 122 3.36 0.97 -7.62
CA SER A 122 2.95 1.24 -9.00
C SER A 122 2.21 0.05 -9.61
N GLU A 123 1.36 0.31 -10.58
CA GLU A 123 0.58 -0.70 -11.28
C GLU A 123 1.20 -0.99 -12.64
N PRO A 124 1.63 -2.24 -12.92
CA PRO A 124 2.06 -2.63 -14.25
C PRO A 124 0.83 -2.73 -15.18
N VAL A 125 0.92 -2.04 -16.33
CA VAL A 125 -0.12 -1.98 -17.35
C VAL A 125 0.48 -2.40 -18.69
N GLU A 126 0.01 -3.54 -19.18
CA GLU A 126 0.33 -4.03 -20.52
C GLU A 126 -0.56 -3.34 -21.56
N ARG A 127 0.04 -2.83 -22.63
CA ARG A 127 -0.69 -2.25 -23.76
C ARG A 127 -0.24 -2.89 -25.06
N ASN A 128 -1.22 -3.34 -25.84
CA ASN A 128 -0.99 -3.78 -27.21
C ASN A 128 -0.84 -2.56 -28.11
N ILE A 129 0.28 -2.48 -28.81
CA ILE A 129 0.59 -1.43 -29.78
C ILE A 129 1.01 -2.06 -31.11
N LEU A 130 0.93 -1.29 -32.18
CA LEU A 130 1.51 -1.65 -33.47
C LEU A 130 2.80 -0.87 -33.62
N GLY A 131 3.91 -1.59 -33.78
CA GLY A 131 5.24 -1.00 -33.84
C GLY A 131 6.02 -1.42 -35.08
N LEU A 132 7.24 -0.89 -35.14
CA LEU A 132 8.27 -1.36 -36.06
C LEU A 132 9.03 -2.49 -35.37
N ASP A 133 9.24 -3.59 -36.08
CA ASP A 133 10.05 -4.69 -35.58
C ASP A 133 10.89 -5.36 -36.67
N LEU A 134 11.95 -6.02 -36.25
CA LEU A 134 12.77 -6.84 -37.12
C LEU A 134 12.21 -8.27 -37.13
N VAL A 135 11.68 -8.72 -38.26
CA VAL A 135 11.19 -10.10 -38.42
C VAL A 135 12.08 -10.81 -39.43
N GLY A 136 13.01 -11.64 -38.93
CA GLY A 136 14.16 -12.10 -39.72
C GLY A 136 15.13 -10.93 -39.94
N ASP A 137 15.52 -10.67 -41.18
CA ASP A 137 16.42 -9.54 -41.54
C ASP A 137 15.65 -8.33 -42.12
N GLN A 138 14.32 -8.32 -42.05
CA GLN A 138 13.49 -7.26 -42.61
C GLN A 138 12.77 -6.46 -41.52
N VAL A 139 12.90 -5.13 -41.59
CA VAL A 139 12.08 -4.21 -40.80
C VAL A 139 10.65 -4.27 -41.31
N ARG A 140 9.73 -4.75 -40.47
CA ARG A 140 8.29 -4.77 -40.74
C ARG A 140 7.59 -3.68 -39.97
N ARG A 141 6.57 -3.11 -40.60
CA ARG A 141 5.61 -2.19 -39.99
C ARG A 141 4.41 -2.96 -39.44
N ASP A 142 3.72 -2.35 -38.49
CA ASP A 142 2.50 -2.83 -37.88
C ASP A 142 2.63 -4.21 -37.21
N VAL A 143 3.79 -4.46 -36.58
CA VAL A 143 4.01 -5.67 -35.79
C VAL A 143 3.33 -5.51 -34.44
N PRO A 144 2.45 -6.44 -34.03
CA PRO A 144 1.85 -6.43 -32.70
C PRO A 144 2.92 -6.55 -31.62
N GLN A 145 2.96 -5.58 -30.71
CA GLN A 145 3.91 -5.51 -29.61
C GLN A 145 3.16 -5.25 -28.30
N VAL A 146 3.69 -5.78 -27.20
CA VAL A 146 3.17 -5.52 -25.85
C VAL A 146 4.16 -4.60 -25.14
N THR A 147 3.75 -3.37 -24.82
CA THR A 147 4.53 -2.48 -23.95
C THR A 147 4.07 -2.62 -22.51
N VAL A 148 5.03 -2.68 -21.59
CA VAL A 148 4.78 -2.73 -20.15
C VAL A 148 5.09 -1.38 -19.55
N ASN A 149 4.06 -0.68 -19.08
CA ASN A 149 4.20 0.62 -18.42
C ASN A 149 3.83 0.51 -16.95
N PHE A 150 4.45 1.35 -16.12
CA PHE A 150 4.11 1.46 -14.71
C PHE A 150 3.34 2.76 -14.51
N THR A 151 2.19 2.67 -13.84
CA THR A 151 1.30 3.81 -13.62
C THR A 151 0.90 3.90 -12.16
N ALA A 152 0.13 4.94 -11.80
CA ALA A 152 -0.33 5.17 -10.44
C ALA A 152 0.80 5.19 -9.39
N HIS A 153 1.94 5.79 -9.75
CA HIS A 153 3.10 5.92 -8.86
C HIS A 153 2.71 6.63 -7.56
N ARG A 154 2.99 5.97 -6.44
CA ARG A 154 2.68 6.52 -5.11
C ARG A 154 3.74 6.11 -4.10
N LEU A 155 4.22 7.07 -3.32
CA LEU A 155 5.11 6.80 -2.19
C LEU A 155 4.31 6.53 -0.92
N LEU A 156 4.74 5.50 -0.19
CA LEU A 156 4.20 5.14 1.11
C LEU A 156 5.25 5.29 2.19
N ASP A 157 4.82 5.89 3.30
CA ASP A 157 5.57 6.03 4.55
C ASP A 157 7.00 6.56 4.36
N PRO A 158 7.18 7.80 3.85
CA PRO A 158 8.48 8.43 3.81
C PRO A 158 9.01 8.64 5.23
N THR A 159 10.25 8.21 5.49
CA THR A 159 10.96 8.43 6.76
C THR A 159 12.45 8.67 6.53
N THR A 160 13.20 9.06 7.56
CA THR A 160 14.66 9.17 7.49
C THR A 160 15.40 7.85 7.71
N SER A 161 14.71 6.74 8.00
CA SER A 161 15.32 5.45 8.34
C SER A 161 14.59 4.26 7.72
N GLU A 162 15.33 3.40 7.02
CA GLU A 162 14.77 2.16 6.46
C GLU A 162 14.09 1.28 7.53
N SER A 163 14.65 1.19 8.74
CA SER A 163 14.07 0.37 9.80
C SER A 163 12.70 0.89 10.24
N GLU A 164 12.52 2.21 10.31
CA GLU A 164 11.24 2.83 10.62
C GLU A 164 10.27 2.68 9.45
N SER A 165 10.70 2.86 8.20
CA SER A 165 9.87 2.60 7.02
C SER A 165 9.36 1.15 6.98
N ARG A 166 10.24 0.15 7.16
CA ARG A 166 9.83 -1.27 7.21
C ARG A 166 8.80 -1.54 8.29
N ARG A 167 8.96 -0.91 9.45
CA ARG A 167 8.01 -1.03 10.55
C ARG A 167 6.66 -0.38 10.25
N LEU A 168 6.65 0.76 9.55
CA LEU A 168 5.42 1.38 9.06
C LEU A 168 4.73 0.51 8.00
N TRP A 169 5.49 -0.14 7.11
CA TRP A 169 4.94 -1.07 6.13
C TRP A 169 4.33 -2.32 6.78
N LYS A 170 4.97 -2.87 7.82
CA LYS A 170 4.39 -3.98 8.61
C LYS A 170 3.06 -3.57 9.23
N ARG A 171 3.02 -2.41 9.87
CA ARG A 171 1.75 -1.85 10.39
C ARG A 171 0.71 -1.75 9.28
N ARG A 172 1.06 -1.16 8.15
CA ARG A 172 0.18 -0.95 7.00
C ARG A 172 -0.35 -2.25 6.39
N ALA A 173 0.47 -3.30 6.32
CA ALA A 173 0.05 -4.61 5.81
C ALA A 173 -0.94 -5.30 6.77
N PHE A 174 -0.71 -5.24 8.09
CA PHE A 174 -1.66 -5.74 9.08
C PHE A 174 -3.00 -4.99 9.01
N ASP A 175 -2.91 -3.68 8.92
CA ASP A 175 -4.00 -2.73 8.73
C ASP A 175 -4.84 -3.02 7.47
N HIS A 176 -4.19 -3.43 6.39
CA HIS A 176 -4.86 -3.86 5.16
C HIS A 176 -5.67 -5.15 5.38
N LEU A 177 -5.16 -6.13 6.12
CA LEU A 177 -5.94 -7.33 6.49
C LEU A 177 -7.22 -6.96 7.24
N LEU A 178 -7.15 -6.00 8.16
CA LEU A 178 -8.34 -5.51 8.87
C LEU A 178 -9.35 -4.84 7.93
N THR A 179 -8.86 -4.13 6.93
CA THR A 179 -9.69 -3.51 5.88
C THR A 179 -10.41 -4.59 5.05
N LEU A 180 -9.72 -5.68 4.71
CA LEU A 180 -10.34 -6.85 4.05
C LEU A 180 -11.42 -7.51 4.92
N ALA A 181 -11.18 -7.62 6.24
CA ALA A 181 -12.17 -8.15 7.17
C ALA A 181 -13.40 -7.26 7.30
N LEU A 182 -13.19 -5.95 7.42
CA LEU A 182 -14.27 -4.97 7.42
C LEU A 182 -15.09 -5.03 6.13
N ASN A 183 -14.44 -5.19 4.97
CA ASN A 183 -15.10 -5.39 3.68
C ASN A 183 -15.99 -6.63 3.67
N ARG A 184 -15.49 -7.77 4.15
CA ARG A 184 -16.26 -9.02 4.22
C ARG A 184 -17.43 -8.91 5.19
N ILE A 185 -17.24 -8.24 6.33
CA ILE A 185 -18.33 -7.91 7.27
C ILE A 185 -19.41 -7.06 6.57
N ALA A 186 -19.01 -5.97 5.92
CA ALA A 186 -19.95 -5.06 5.24
C ALA A 186 -20.70 -5.70 4.06
N ALA A 187 -20.08 -6.70 3.42
CA ALA A 187 -20.69 -7.47 2.33
C ALA A 187 -21.66 -8.57 2.82
N THR A 188 -21.54 -9.00 4.08
CA THR A 188 -22.37 -10.07 4.63
C THR A 188 -23.80 -9.55 4.82
N LYS A 189 -24.74 -10.04 4.02
CA LYS A 189 -26.17 -9.71 4.13
C LYS A 189 -26.73 -10.43 5.36
N ILE A 190 -26.97 -9.67 6.41
CA ILE A 190 -27.80 -10.11 7.53
C ILE A 190 -29.15 -9.42 7.36
N GLU A 191 -30.24 -10.18 7.41
CA GLU A 191 -31.60 -9.69 7.14
C GLU A 191 -32.12 -8.83 8.29
N ARG A 192 -32.28 -7.50 8.09
CA ARG A 192 -33.14 -6.54 8.85
C ARG A 192 -32.85 -5.08 8.48
N VAL A 193 -33.85 -4.20 8.56
CA VAL A 193 -33.83 -2.80 8.08
C VAL A 193 -32.81 -1.90 8.82
N ASP A 194 -32.52 -2.15 10.10
CA ASP A 194 -31.45 -1.47 10.86
C ASP A 194 -30.04 -1.74 10.30
N LEU A 195 -29.89 -2.81 9.52
CA LEU A 195 -28.62 -3.19 8.89
C LEU A 195 -28.31 -2.40 7.63
N ALA A 196 -29.30 -1.74 7.00
CA ALA A 196 -29.02 -0.81 5.90
C ALA A 196 -28.22 0.39 6.41
N ARG A 197 -28.61 0.96 7.55
CA ARG A 197 -27.89 2.03 8.23
C ARG A 197 -26.52 1.57 8.70
N GLN A 198 -26.42 0.36 9.28
CA GLN A 198 -25.15 -0.22 9.68
C GLN A 198 -24.20 -0.41 8.48
N ARG A 199 -24.69 -0.95 7.36
CA ARG A 199 -23.93 -1.13 6.12
C ARG A 199 -23.45 0.20 5.56
N ASP A 200 -24.30 1.22 5.56
CA ASP A 200 -23.92 2.54 5.07
C ASP A 200 -22.83 3.17 5.95
N LEU A 201 -22.89 2.96 7.27
CA LEU A 201 -21.84 3.38 8.20
C LEU A 201 -20.53 2.61 7.99
N LEU A 202 -20.58 1.29 7.84
CA LEU A 202 -19.39 0.48 7.56
C LEU A 202 -18.75 0.84 6.21
N ARG A 203 -19.56 1.12 5.17
CA ARG A 203 -19.07 1.64 3.88
C ARG A 203 -18.44 3.02 4.00
N ARG A 204 -18.99 3.92 4.83
CA ARG A 204 -18.38 5.22 5.12
C ARG A 204 -17.06 5.06 5.87
N LYS A 205 -16.99 4.17 6.86
CA LYS A 205 -15.76 3.83 7.61
C LYS A 205 -14.68 3.31 6.66
N LEU A 206 -15.04 2.37 5.80
CA LEU A 206 -14.17 1.85 4.75
C LEU A 206 -13.65 2.98 3.86
N LYS A 207 -14.56 3.80 3.31
CA LYS A 207 -14.19 4.90 2.42
C LYS A 207 -13.32 5.94 3.13
N ALA A 208 -13.49 6.15 4.44
CA ALA A 208 -12.67 7.04 5.25
C ALA A 208 -11.28 6.44 5.52
N LEU A 209 -11.17 5.13 5.80
CA LEU A 209 -9.89 4.43 5.93
C LEU A 209 -9.13 4.44 4.59
N GLU A 210 -9.82 4.15 3.48
CA GLU A 210 -9.24 4.19 2.15
C GLU A 210 -8.71 5.60 1.80
N ARG A 211 -9.49 6.66 2.10
CA ARG A 211 -9.10 8.07 1.94
C ARG A 211 -7.95 8.50 2.86
N GLY A 212 -7.88 7.99 4.09
CA GLY A 212 -6.81 8.25 5.06
C GLY A 212 -5.47 7.61 4.72
N GLY A 213 -5.33 7.11 3.50
CA GLY A 213 -4.11 6.57 2.96
C GLY A 213 -3.87 5.12 3.36
N TRP A 214 -4.81 4.41 3.99
CA TRP A 214 -4.67 2.98 4.31
C TRP A 214 -4.80 2.05 3.09
N SER A 215 -5.21 2.57 1.94
CA SER A 215 -5.48 1.78 0.73
C SER A 215 -4.29 1.71 -0.24
N PHE A 216 -4.30 0.64 -1.04
CA PHE A 216 -3.61 0.51 -2.32
C PHE A 216 -4.16 1.44 -3.42
N GLU A 217 -5.30 2.09 -3.19
CA GLU A 217 -5.91 3.03 -4.14
C GLU A 217 -5.19 4.39 -4.17
N PRO A 218 -5.17 5.11 -5.30
CA PRO A 218 -4.74 6.50 -5.33
C PRO A 218 -5.62 7.34 -4.39
N ALA A 219 -4.99 8.22 -3.62
CA ALA A 219 -5.73 9.19 -2.83
C ALA A 219 -6.55 10.06 -3.79
N ALA A 220 -7.86 10.12 -3.61
CA ALA A 220 -8.67 11.12 -4.31
C ALA A 220 -8.09 12.51 -4.01
N GLU A 221 -7.99 13.36 -5.03
CA GLU A 221 -7.45 14.73 -4.89
C GLU A 221 -8.13 15.46 -3.73
N GLY A 222 -7.31 15.94 -2.79
CA GLY A 222 -7.76 16.49 -1.52
C GLY A 222 -7.29 15.65 -0.33
N ALA A 223 -6.00 15.77 0.02
CA ALA A 223 -5.48 15.30 1.29
C ALA A 223 -6.20 16.05 2.44
N GLN A 224 -7.26 15.45 2.98
CA GLN A 224 -7.97 16.02 4.12
C GLN A 224 -7.15 15.86 5.40
N ASP A 225 -7.38 16.77 6.34
CA ASP A 225 -6.76 16.79 7.67
C ASP A 225 -6.91 15.41 8.35
N PRO A 226 -5.81 14.73 8.72
CA PRO A 226 -5.84 13.48 9.46
C PRO A 226 -6.70 13.54 10.73
N ALA A 227 -6.78 14.70 11.40
CA ALA A 227 -7.62 14.88 12.58
C ALA A 227 -9.12 14.83 12.23
N ALA A 228 -9.52 15.41 11.09
CA ALA A 228 -10.89 15.35 10.61
C ALA A 228 -11.31 13.92 10.22
N LEU A 229 -10.40 13.15 9.61
CA LEU A 229 -10.64 11.74 9.29
C LEU A 229 -10.79 10.87 10.55
N VAL A 230 -9.95 11.10 11.57
CA VAL A 230 -10.07 10.42 12.86
C VAL A 230 -11.41 10.75 13.53
N ALA A 231 -11.83 12.02 13.53
CA ALA A 231 -13.12 12.43 14.06
C ALA A 231 -14.30 11.82 13.29
N GLU A 232 -14.21 11.71 11.95
CA GLU A 232 -15.22 11.03 11.11
C GLU A 232 -15.33 9.53 11.51
N LEU A 233 -14.19 8.85 11.68
CA LEU A 233 -14.14 7.44 12.11
C LEU A 233 -14.71 7.23 13.52
N ASP A 234 -14.41 8.11 14.46
CA ASP A 234 -14.92 8.05 15.83
C ASP A 234 -16.44 8.25 15.87
N ALA A 235 -16.95 9.22 15.10
CA ALA A 235 -18.39 9.47 14.98
C ALA A 235 -19.13 8.27 14.38
N ILE A 236 -18.58 7.67 13.32
CA ILE A 236 -19.15 6.45 12.72
C ILE A 236 -19.13 5.29 13.71
N THR A 237 -18.04 5.14 14.47
CA THR A 237 -17.90 4.09 15.49
C THR A 237 -18.93 4.25 16.61
N ALA A 238 -19.18 5.48 17.07
CA ALA A 238 -20.22 5.77 18.05
C ALA A 238 -21.63 5.45 17.53
N GLN A 239 -21.92 5.80 16.27
CA GLN A 239 -23.21 5.50 15.64
C GLN A 239 -23.45 4.00 15.46
N LEU A 240 -22.39 3.23 15.13
CA LEU A 240 -22.45 1.77 15.10
C LEU A 240 -22.72 1.18 16.49
N GLY A 241 -22.12 1.75 17.54
CA GLY A 241 -22.34 1.34 18.93
C GLY A 241 -23.77 1.59 19.44
N ALA A 242 -24.44 2.64 18.94
CA ALA A 242 -25.83 2.95 19.29
C ALA A 242 -26.86 2.01 18.62
N LEU A 243 -26.49 1.35 17.53
CA LEU A 243 -27.28 0.29 16.90
C LEU A 243 -27.09 -0.99 17.71
N GLY A 244 -28.07 -1.31 18.56
CA GLY A 244 -28.03 -2.44 19.51
C GLY A 244 -27.47 -3.73 18.92
N ALA A 245 -26.75 -4.49 19.75
CA ALA A 245 -26.03 -5.68 19.34
C ALA A 245 -26.94 -6.92 19.34
N ASN A 246 -27.21 -7.50 18.18
CA ASN A 246 -27.61 -8.90 18.13
C ASN A 246 -26.34 -9.76 18.34
N GLN A 247 -26.35 -10.58 19.40
CA GLN A 247 -25.23 -11.44 19.75
C GLN A 247 -24.81 -12.35 18.59
N ASP A 248 -25.74 -12.88 17.81
CA ASP A 248 -25.44 -13.76 16.67
C ASP A 248 -24.70 -13.02 15.56
N VAL A 249 -25.02 -11.74 15.35
CA VAL A 249 -24.35 -10.87 14.36
C VAL A 249 -22.91 -10.59 14.79
N LEU A 250 -22.71 -10.26 16.07
CA LEU A 250 -21.36 -10.05 16.58
C LEU A 250 -20.53 -11.34 16.53
N GLN A 251 -21.15 -12.50 16.80
CA GLN A 251 -20.47 -13.79 16.70
C GLN A 251 -20.04 -14.08 15.26
N ALA A 252 -20.90 -13.79 14.28
CA ALA A 252 -20.56 -13.89 12.85
C ALA A 252 -19.43 -12.93 12.46
N HIS A 253 -19.49 -11.67 12.88
CA HIS A 253 -18.42 -10.69 12.64
C HIS A 253 -17.09 -11.16 13.24
N LEU A 254 -17.09 -11.64 14.48
CA LEU A 254 -15.90 -12.18 15.14
C LEU A 254 -15.33 -13.39 14.40
N GLY A 255 -16.21 -14.26 13.88
CA GLY A 255 -15.84 -15.37 13.00
C GLY A 255 -15.13 -14.90 11.75
N ILE A 256 -15.68 -13.92 11.04
CA ILE A 256 -15.08 -13.33 9.83
C ILE A 256 -13.68 -12.76 10.11
N VAL A 257 -13.52 -11.98 11.19
CA VAL A 257 -12.21 -11.42 11.56
C VAL A 257 -11.22 -12.53 11.91
N GLY A 258 -11.64 -13.51 12.70
CA GLY A 258 -10.80 -14.63 13.10
C GLY A 258 -10.35 -15.49 11.91
N GLU A 259 -11.27 -15.86 11.01
CA GLU A 259 -10.97 -16.61 9.80
C GLU A 259 -10.00 -15.87 8.88
N LEU A 260 -10.24 -14.58 8.65
CA LEU A 260 -9.43 -13.79 7.74
C LEU A 260 -8.00 -13.61 8.26
N LEU A 261 -7.84 -13.35 9.56
CA LEU A 261 -6.51 -13.23 10.18
C LEU A 261 -5.78 -14.57 10.27
N ALA A 262 -6.51 -15.67 10.52
CA ALA A 262 -5.92 -17.01 10.53
C ALA A 262 -5.46 -17.45 9.13
N ASP A 263 -6.11 -16.97 8.08
CA ASP A 263 -5.77 -17.25 6.68
C ASP A 263 -5.05 -16.07 6.01
N ALA A 264 -4.33 -15.25 6.77
CA ALA A 264 -3.64 -14.05 6.27
C ALA A 264 -2.80 -14.28 4.98
N PRO A 265 -2.09 -15.42 4.80
CA PRO A 265 -1.39 -15.72 3.55
C PRO A 265 -2.26 -15.76 2.30
N ALA A 266 -3.52 -16.18 2.38
CA ALA A 266 -4.44 -16.17 1.24
C ALA A 266 -5.04 -14.78 0.98
N GLN A 267 -4.97 -13.87 1.97
CA GLN A 267 -5.62 -12.56 1.92
C GLN A 267 -4.71 -11.47 1.36
N LEU A 268 -3.42 -11.54 1.68
CA LEU A 268 -2.40 -10.60 1.26
C LEU A 268 -1.10 -11.37 1.09
N TRP A 269 -0.49 -11.38 -0.09
CA TRP A 269 0.76 -12.10 -0.34
C TRP A 269 1.67 -11.31 -1.28
N ALA A 270 2.91 -11.79 -1.42
CA ALA A 270 3.88 -11.23 -2.34
C ALA A 270 4.44 -12.34 -3.22
N GLU A 271 4.55 -12.08 -4.51
CA GLU A 271 5.13 -13.00 -5.49
C GLU A 271 6.16 -12.26 -6.35
N PRO A 272 7.28 -12.89 -6.70
CA PRO A 272 8.17 -12.32 -7.69
C PRO A 272 7.49 -12.31 -9.06
N ILE A 273 7.57 -11.19 -9.76
CA ILE A 273 7.15 -11.03 -11.15
C ILE A 273 8.37 -10.66 -11.99
N ALA A 274 8.55 -11.34 -13.12
CA ALA A 274 9.67 -11.11 -14.02
C ALA A 274 9.16 -10.62 -15.38
N PHE A 275 9.76 -9.55 -15.88
CA PHE A 275 9.55 -9.06 -17.24
C PHE A 275 10.82 -9.25 -18.06
N VAL A 276 10.68 -9.60 -19.34
CA VAL A 276 11.78 -9.61 -20.30
C VAL A 276 11.52 -8.47 -21.27
N LEU A 277 12.20 -7.35 -21.05
CA LEU A 277 11.92 -6.08 -21.73
C LEU A 277 13.14 -5.57 -22.48
N ASP A 278 12.92 -4.99 -23.66
CA ASP A 278 13.92 -4.17 -24.33
C ASP A 278 14.02 -2.76 -23.70
N PRO A 279 14.97 -1.90 -24.12
CA PRO A 279 15.10 -0.54 -23.59
C PRO A 279 13.88 0.38 -23.81
N MET A 280 12.92 -0.02 -24.66
CA MET A 280 11.66 0.69 -24.90
C MET A 280 10.49 0.13 -24.07
N ASN A 281 10.78 -0.73 -23.08
CA ASN A 281 9.80 -1.45 -22.27
C ASN A 281 8.83 -2.30 -23.12
N ILE A 282 9.29 -2.82 -24.26
CA ILE A 282 8.52 -3.78 -25.07
C ILE A 282 8.88 -5.18 -24.62
N GLN A 283 7.86 -6.03 -24.42
CA GLN A 283 8.04 -7.41 -24.04
C GLN A 283 8.66 -8.22 -25.19
N ARG A 284 9.72 -8.95 -24.87
CA ARG A 284 10.50 -9.76 -25.81
C ARG A 284 10.55 -11.23 -25.41
N ALA A 285 11.01 -12.06 -26.33
CA ALA A 285 11.30 -13.46 -26.05
C ALA A 285 12.44 -13.58 -25.01
N PRO A 286 12.46 -14.63 -24.17
CA PRO A 286 13.48 -14.81 -23.14
C PRO A 286 14.94 -14.83 -23.62
N ASP A 287 15.15 -15.19 -24.89
CA ASP A 287 16.43 -15.33 -25.58
C ASP A 287 16.79 -14.12 -26.46
N ASP A 288 15.96 -13.08 -26.48
CA ASP A 288 16.22 -11.87 -27.26
C ASP A 288 17.45 -11.12 -26.72
N PRO A 289 18.51 -10.90 -27.52
CA PRO A 289 19.75 -10.29 -27.06
C PRO A 289 19.60 -8.80 -26.71
N SER A 290 18.53 -8.15 -27.18
CA SER A 290 18.24 -6.75 -26.86
C SER A 290 17.48 -6.59 -25.53
N ALA A 291 16.93 -7.69 -25.00
CA ALA A 291 16.08 -7.67 -23.83
C ALA A 291 16.83 -7.97 -22.53
N ARG A 292 16.27 -7.50 -21.42
CA ARG A 292 16.76 -7.72 -20.06
C ARG A 292 15.66 -8.33 -19.23
N ARG A 293 16.02 -9.34 -18.43
CA ARG A 293 15.14 -9.89 -17.40
C ARG A 293 15.18 -8.98 -16.18
N ILE A 294 14.02 -8.48 -15.77
CA ILE A 294 13.85 -7.54 -14.66
C ILE A 294 12.85 -8.15 -13.70
N GLU A 295 13.21 -8.25 -12.42
CA GLU A 295 12.38 -8.85 -11.39
C GLU A 295 11.90 -7.81 -10.38
N PHE A 296 10.60 -7.85 -10.10
CA PHE A 296 9.95 -7.05 -9.09
C PHE A 296 9.24 -7.95 -8.06
N LEU A 297 8.90 -7.38 -6.92
CA LEU A 297 7.99 -8.01 -5.98
C LEU A 297 6.58 -7.43 -6.20
N GLU A 298 5.63 -8.27 -6.60
CA GLU A 298 4.23 -7.91 -6.75
C GLU A 298 3.48 -8.22 -5.44
N LEU A 299 2.91 -7.20 -4.81
CA LEU A 299 1.98 -7.37 -3.69
C LEU A 299 0.58 -7.60 -4.22
N ARG A 300 -0.08 -8.65 -3.74
CA ARG A 300 -1.39 -9.11 -4.21
C ARG A 300 -2.33 -9.31 -3.05
N ASN A 301 -3.64 -9.16 -3.29
CA ASN A 301 -4.64 -9.44 -2.26
C ASN A 301 -5.84 -10.23 -2.81
N ALA A 302 -6.66 -10.76 -1.89
CA ALA A 302 -7.83 -11.58 -2.21
C ALA A 302 -8.93 -10.85 -3.02
N GLN A 303 -8.85 -9.52 -3.15
CA GLN A 303 -9.75 -8.73 -4.00
C GLN A 303 -9.25 -8.60 -5.44
N GLY A 304 -8.12 -9.26 -5.78
CA GLY A 304 -7.54 -9.23 -7.12
C GLY A 304 -6.69 -7.98 -7.42
N ARG A 305 -6.42 -7.14 -6.41
CA ARG A 305 -5.49 -6.02 -6.57
C ARG A 305 -4.06 -6.54 -6.63
N ARG A 306 -3.25 -5.88 -7.45
CA ARG A 306 -1.84 -6.22 -7.73
C ARG A 306 -1.07 -4.95 -8.01
N VAL A 307 0.05 -4.81 -7.33
CA VAL A 307 0.91 -3.62 -7.40
C VAL A 307 2.35 -4.04 -7.21
N VAL A 308 3.26 -3.42 -7.94
CA VAL A 308 4.69 -3.59 -7.74
C VAL A 308 5.17 -2.68 -6.61
N ALA A 309 5.91 -3.28 -5.69
CA ALA A 309 6.51 -2.64 -4.53
C ALA A 309 8.02 -2.47 -4.74
N LEU A 310 8.48 -1.22 -4.80
CA LEU A 310 9.90 -0.87 -4.99
C LEU A 310 10.35 0.11 -3.91
N PRO A 311 11.15 -0.32 -2.92
CA PRO A 311 11.66 0.61 -1.91
C PRO A 311 12.70 1.55 -2.52
N LEU A 312 12.58 2.83 -2.22
CA LEU A 312 13.43 3.88 -2.73
C LEU A 312 14.12 4.65 -1.61
N THR A 313 15.34 5.07 -1.89
CA THR A 313 16.06 6.10 -1.16
C THR A 313 16.11 7.36 -2.01
N ILE A 314 15.57 8.45 -1.50
CA ILE A 314 15.40 9.73 -2.18
C ILE A 314 16.26 10.76 -1.46
N VAL A 315 17.00 11.58 -2.21
CA VAL A 315 17.73 12.72 -1.68
C VAL A 315 16.94 13.98 -2.01
N PRO A 316 16.36 14.68 -1.01
CA PRO A 316 15.52 15.84 -1.28
C PRO A 316 16.23 16.95 -2.07
N ALA A 317 17.55 17.09 -1.90
CA ALA A 317 18.36 18.05 -2.65
C ALA A 317 18.48 17.75 -4.16
N ASP A 318 18.22 16.51 -4.57
CA ASP A 318 18.24 16.10 -5.99
C ASP A 318 16.87 16.33 -6.67
N LEU A 319 15.83 16.69 -5.91
CA LEU A 319 14.49 16.92 -6.44
C LEU A 319 14.41 18.32 -7.08
N PRO A 320 13.68 18.46 -8.21
CA PRO A 320 13.46 19.77 -8.82
C PRO A 320 12.75 20.72 -7.85
N GLU A 321 13.09 22.01 -7.95
CA GLU A 321 12.34 23.04 -7.26
C GLU A 321 10.88 23.00 -7.69
N ARG A 322 9.99 23.21 -6.72
CA ARG A 322 8.56 23.27 -7.00
C ARG A 322 8.27 24.59 -7.68
N GLU A 323 7.97 24.56 -8.96
CA GLU A 323 7.25 25.68 -9.56
C GLU A 323 5.87 25.74 -8.91
N ASP A 324 5.62 26.79 -8.12
CA ASP A 324 4.28 27.16 -7.71
C ASP A 324 3.43 27.27 -8.99
N LEU A 325 2.28 26.59 -9.02
CA LEU A 325 1.34 26.65 -10.16
C LEU A 325 0.97 28.10 -10.52
N VAL A 326 1.06 29.01 -9.54
CA VAL A 326 0.90 30.47 -9.71
C VAL A 326 2.03 31.09 -10.54
N SER A 327 3.28 30.68 -10.29
CA SER A 327 4.47 31.12 -11.03
C SER A 327 4.50 30.56 -12.46
N ALA A 328 4.05 29.32 -12.65
CA ALA A 328 3.91 28.70 -13.98
C ALA A 328 2.82 29.40 -14.81
N ALA A 329 1.66 29.72 -14.22
CA ALA A 329 0.59 30.46 -14.89
C ALA A 329 1.00 31.88 -15.30
N SER A 330 1.90 32.52 -14.53
CA SER A 330 2.42 33.87 -14.82
C SER A 330 3.31 33.92 -16.06
N ARG A 331 3.97 32.81 -16.43
CA ARG A 331 4.81 32.72 -17.64
C ARG A 331 4.01 32.54 -18.93
N TYR A 332 2.78 32.02 -18.86
CA TYR A 332 1.90 31.85 -20.03
C TYR A 332 1.03 33.07 -20.32
N LEU A 333 1.09 34.11 -19.48
CA LEU A 333 0.35 35.36 -19.61
C LEU A 333 1.23 36.57 -20.00
N GLN A 334 2.51 36.33 -20.37
CA GLN A 334 3.41 37.33 -20.98
C GLN A 334 3.60 37.04 -22.46
#